data_AF-A0A6S6U6N6-F1
#
_entry.id   AF-A0A6S6U6N6-F1
#
_cell.length_a   1.000
_cell.length_b   1.000
_cell.length_c   1.000
_cell.angle_alpha   90.00
_cell.angle_beta   90.00
_cell.angle_gamma   90.00
#
_symmetry.space_group_name_H-M   'P 1'
#
loop_
_entity.id
_entity.type
_entity.pdbx_description
1 polymer ?
#
loop_
_entity_poly.entity_id
_entity_poly.type
_entity_poly.pdbx_seq_one_letter_code
_entity_poly.pdbx_strand_id
1 'polypeptide(L)'
;SVLWTIAVLSVLGHCFSPFLGFEGGKGVATGFGVLLVMQPLPALIAIIVWLIAGKVLKISSLSSLIGLIALLIASYIINPNIEGIATHTPIWIISFIIFYKHIPNIMRLINKEETKVI
;
A
#
# COMPACT_ATOMS: atom_id res chain seq x y z
N SER A 1 -7.08 15.73 10.70
CA SER A 1 -5.90 15.05 11.32
C SER A 1 -6.25 13.69 11.93
N VAL A 2 -7.23 13.56 12.83
CA VAL A 2 -7.54 12.31 13.56
C VAL A 2 -7.77 11.09 12.67
N LEU A 3 -8.60 11.21 11.62
CA LEU A 3 -8.86 10.10 10.69
C LEU A 3 -7.58 9.58 10.01
N TRP A 4 -6.67 10.49 9.63
CA TRP A 4 -5.37 10.12 9.05
C TRP A 4 -4.48 9.39 10.04
N THR A 5 -4.50 9.79 11.32
CA THR A 5 -3.80 9.07 12.39
C THR A 5 -4.35 7.65 12.56
N ILE A 6 -5.68 7.50 12.57
CA ILE A 6 -6.34 6.17 12.66
C ILE A 6 -5.95 5.31 11.45
N ALA A 7 -5.90 5.88 10.25
CA ALA A 7 -5.49 5.17 9.04
C ALA A 7 -4.05 4.64 9.14
N VAL A 8 -3.10 5.50 9.55
CA VAL A 8 -1.70 5.10 9.76
C VAL A 8 -1.59 4.02 10.84
N LEU A 9 -2.25 4.20 11.99
CA LEU A 9 -2.22 3.24 13.09
C LEU A 9 -2.85 1.89 12.72
N SER A 10 -3.88 1.89 11.86
CA SER A 10 -4.50 0.66 11.36
C SER A 10 -3.52 -0.16 10.51
N VAL A 11 -2.78 0.49 9.60
CA VAL A 11 -1.76 -0.19 8.79
C VAL A 11 -0.59 -0.63 9.67
N LEU A 12 -0.14 0.23 10.59
CA LEU A 12 0.94 -0.09 11.52
C LEU A 12 0.60 -1.30 12.39
N GLY A 13 -0.59 -1.32 13.00
CA GLY A 13 -1.06 -2.42 13.85
C GLY A 13 -1.26 -3.72 13.08
N HIS A 14 -1.65 -3.67 11.80
CA HIS A 14 -1.70 -4.85 10.95
C HIS A 14 -0.31 -5.42 10.63
N CYS A 15 0.67 -4.56 10.35
CA CYS A 15 2.03 -4.96 10.00
C CYS A 15 2.88 -5.37 11.21
N PHE A 16 2.62 -4.78 12.37
CA PHE A 16 3.37 -4.95 13.62
C PHE A 16 2.41 -5.25 14.77
N SER A 17 1.58 -6.28 14.61
CA SER A 17 0.59 -6.67 15.61
C SER A 17 1.26 -7.23 16.87
N PRO A 18 1.00 -6.68 18.08
CA PRO A 18 1.52 -7.25 19.33
C PRO A 18 1.07 -8.70 19.57
N PHE A 19 -0.11 -9.06 19.05
CA PHE A 19 -0.67 -10.41 19.16
C PHE A 19 0.06 -11.45 18.29
N LEU A 20 0.88 -11.00 17.34
CA LEU A 20 1.69 -11.84 16.45
C LEU A 20 3.19 -11.64 16.70
N GLY A 21 3.58 -11.16 17.90
CA GLY A 21 4.98 -10.89 18.22
C GLY A 21 5.61 -9.82 17.33
N PHE A 22 4.81 -8.84 16.89
CA PHE A 22 5.18 -7.79 15.93
C PHE A 22 5.50 -8.26 14.50
N GLU A 23 5.24 -9.53 14.18
CA GLU A 23 5.39 -10.11 12.84
C GLU A 23 4.04 -10.26 12.14
N GLY A 24 3.43 -9.13 11.80
CA GLY A 24 2.16 -9.08 11.07
C GLY A 24 2.29 -9.17 9.54
N GLY A 25 1.19 -8.84 8.87
CA GLY A 25 1.08 -8.90 7.41
C GLY A 25 1.82 -7.78 6.68
N LYS A 26 1.66 -7.70 5.35
CA LYS A 26 2.34 -6.69 4.51
C LYS A 26 1.58 -5.36 4.38
N GLY A 27 0.36 -5.27 4.89
CA GLY A 27 -0.40 -4.02 4.92
C GLY A 27 -1.06 -3.59 3.60
N VAL A 28 -1.01 -4.39 2.52
CA VAL A 28 -1.60 -4.02 1.21
C VAL A 28 -3.13 -3.88 1.32
N ALA A 29 -3.83 -4.88 1.86
CA ALA A 29 -5.28 -4.88 1.96
C ALA A 29 -5.77 -3.80 2.95
N THR A 30 -5.13 -3.68 4.11
CA THR A 30 -5.44 -2.64 5.10
C THR A 30 -5.15 -1.24 4.55
N GLY A 31 -4.02 -1.06 3.88
CA GLY A 31 -3.65 0.18 3.20
C GLY A 31 -4.68 0.58 2.14
N PHE A 32 -5.06 -0.36 1.26
CA PHE A 32 -6.13 -0.13 0.29
C PHE A 32 -7.45 0.25 0.97
N GLY A 33 -7.87 -0.48 2.02
CA GLY A 33 -9.11 -0.20 2.72
C GLY A 33 -9.16 1.20 3.33
N VAL A 34 -8.10 1.62 4.04
CA VAL A 34 -8.06 2.98 4.62
C VAL A 34 -8.01 4.03 3.51
N LEU A 35 -7.25 3.81 2.44
CA LEU A 35 -7.15 4.77 1.34
C LEU A 35 -8.40 4.82 0.48
N LEU A 36 -9.19 3.75 0.42
CA LEU A 36 -10.49 3.75 -0.25
C LEU A 36 -11.48 4.70 0.45
N VAL A 37 -11.39 4.83 1.78
CA VAL A 37 -12.19 5.79 2.55
C VAL A 37 -11.61 7.20 2.42
N MET A 38 -10.30 7.35 2.57
CA MET A 38 -9.65 8.66 2.61
C MET A 38 -9.52 9.32 1.23
N GLN A 39 -9.27 8.52 0.19
CA GLN A 39 -8.98 8.93 -1.19
C GLN A 39 -9.58 7.91 -2.18
N PRO A 40 -10.91 7.85 -2.33
CA PRO A 40 -11.58 6.78 -3.08
C PRO A 40 -11.11 6.64 -4.53
N LEU A 41 -10.96 7.76 -5.25
CA LEU A 41 -10.61 7.74 -6.67
C LEU A 41 -9.15 7.28 -6.90
N PRO A 42 -8.12 7.82 -6.20
CA PRO A 42 -6.78 7.23 -6.22
C PRO A 42 -6.74 5.74 -5.84
N ALA A 43 -7.51 5.32 -4.83
CA ALA A 43 -7.55 3.92 -4.42
C ALA A 43 -8.15 3.01 -5.51
N LEU A 44 -9.21 3.44 -6.19
CA LEU A 44 -9.79 2.72 -7.32
C LEU A 44 -8.81 2.58 -8.49
N ILE A 45 -8.03 3.62 -8.78
CA ILE A 45 -6.96 3.54 -9.78
C ILE A 45 -5.90 2.52 -9.35
N ALA A 46 -5.49 2.56 -8.08
CA ALA A 46 -4.50 1.65 -7.53
C ALA A 46 -4.93 0.17 -7.65
N ILE A 47 -6.19 -0.16 -7.33
CA ILE A 47 -6.67 -1.55 -7.44
C ILE A 47 -6.81 -1.99 -8.90
N ILE A 48 -7.20 -1.10 -9.83
CA ILE A 48 -7.24 -1.42 -11.26
C ILE A 48 -5.82 -1.72 -11.76
N VAL A 49 -4.85 -0.87 -11.43
CA VAL A 49 -3.44 -1.08 -11.80
C VAL A 49 -2.90 -2.37 -11.18
N TRP A 50 -3.22 -2.64 -9.91
CA TRP A 50 -2.85 -3.88 -9.24
C TRP A 50 -3.41 -5.12 -9.95
N LEU A 51 -4.69 -5.10 -10.35
CA LEU A 51 -5.33 -6.19 -11.07
C LEU A 51 -4.68 -6.43 -12.43
N ILE A 52 -4.41 -5.36 -13.19
CA ILE A 52 -3.75 -5.44 -14.50
C ILE A 52 -2.33 -6.00 -14.33
N ALA A 53 -1.55 -5.45 -13.40
CA ALA A 53 -0.20 -5.92 -13.11
C ALA A 53 -0.20 -7.37 -12.64
N GLY A 54 -1.18 -7.77 -11.81
CA GLY A 54 -1.35 -9.15 -11.33
C GLY A 54 -1.60 -10.13 -12.45
N LYS A 55 -2.46 -9.76 -13.41
CA LYS A 55 -2.78 -10.59 -14.58
C LYS A 55 -1.59 -10.74 -15.55
N VAL A 56 -0.81 -9.68 -15.73
CA VAL A 56 0.33 -9.67 -16.68
C VAL A 56 1.58 -10.31 -16.07
N LEU A 57 1.96 -9.89 -14.86
CA LEU A 57 3.22 -10.27 -14.23
C LEU A 57 3.11 -11.59 -13.45
N LYS A 58 1.91 -11.95 -13.02
CA LYS A 58 1.62 -13.14 -12.20
C LYS A 58 2.32 -13.17 -10.84
N ILE A 59 2.84 -12.03 -10.39
CA ILE A 59 3.59 -11.89 -9.12
C ILE A 59 2.88 -10.89 -8.23
N SER A 60 2.19 -11.38 -7.20
CA SER A 60 1.34 -10.57 -6.32
C SER A 60 2.11 -9.44 -5.58
N SER A 61 3.35 -9.71 -5.15
CA SER A 61 4.19 -8.72 -4.45
C SER A 61 4.58 -7.56 -5.35
N LEU A 62 4.96 -7.84 -6.60
CA LEU A 62 5.30 -6.83 -7.58
C LEU A 62 4.07 -6.00 -7.99
N SER A 63 2.93 -6.65 -8.22
CA SER A 63 1.66 -5.96 -8.48
C SER A 63 1.28 -5.02 -7.34
N SER A 64 1.51 -5.42 -6.09
CA SER A 64 1.25 -4.60 -4.88
C SER A 64 2.08 -3.32 -4.87
N LEU A 65 3.38 -3.40 -5.22
CA LEU A 65 4.24 -2.22 -5.30
C LEU A 65 3.88 -1.31 -6.48
N ILE A 66 3.49 -1.87 -7.62
CA ILE A 66 3.02 -1.08 -8.77
C ILE A 66 1.72 -0.35 -8.44
N GLY A 67 0.77 -1.03 -7.78
CA GLY A 67 -0.47 -0.41 -7.30
C GLY A 67 -0.20 0.71 -6.30
N LEU A 68 0.79 0.54 -5.41
CA LEU A 68 1.21 1.57 -4.45
C LEU A 68 1.79 2.82 -5.15
N ILE A 69 2.60 2.64 -6.19
CA ILE A 69 3.14 3.75 -6.99
C ILE A 69 2.00 4.47 -7.73
N ALA A 70 1.09 3.72 -8.34
CA ALA A 70 -0.07 4.28 -9.03
C ALA A 70 -0.95 5.11 -8.10
N LEU A 71 -1.18 4.63 -6.87
CA LEU A 71 -1.87 5.38 -5.82
C LEU A 71 -1.19 6.71 -5.53
N LEU A 72 0.13 6.70 -5.30
CA LEU A 72 0.88 7.92 -4.99
C LEU A 72 0.74 8.95 -6.11
N ILE A 73 0.97 8.53 -7.35
CA ILE A 73 0.84 9.41 -8.52
C ILE A 73 -0.59 9.94 -8.64
N ALA A 74 -1.60 9.06 -8.55
CA ALA A 74 -3.00 9.46 -8.63
C ALA A 74 -3.41 10.42 -7.51
N SER A 75 -2.89 10.23 -6.30
CA SER A 75 -3.14 11.11 -5.14
C SER A 75 -2.69 12.55 -5.44
N TYR A 76 -1.47 12.73 -5.95
CA TYR A 76 -0.94 14.07 -6.27
C TYR A 76 -1.67 14.75 -7.44
N ILE A 77 -2.12 13.98 -8.44
CA ILE A 77 -2.82 14.53 -9.61
C ILE A 77 -4.27 14.91 -9.28
N ILE A 78 -4.97 14.03 -8.57
CA ILE A 78 -6.42 14.18 -8.33
C ILE A 78 -6.67 15.04 -7.09
N ASN A 79 -5.87 14.87 -6.04
CA ASN A 79 -6.03 15.54 -4.76
C ASN A 79 -4.71 16.25 -4.38
N PRO A 80 -4.30 17.27 -5.15
CA PRO A 80 -3.04 17.98 -4.91
C PRO A 80 -2.97 18.52 -3.47
N ASN A 81 -4.11 19.01 -2.95
CA ASN A 81 -4.27 19.42 -1.56
C ASN A 81 -5.25 18.49 -0.86
N ILE A 82 -4.77 17.71 0.10
CA ILE A 82 -5.64 16.82 0.88
C ILE A 82 -6.42 17.64 1.91
N GLU A 83 -7.75 17.60 1.81
CA GLU A 83 -8.64 18.30 2.73
C GLU A 83 -8.34 17.93 4.20
N GLY A 84 -8.22 18.97 5.04
CA GLY A 84 -8.03 18.84 6.49
C GLY A 84 -6.60 18.57 6.98
N ILE A 85 -5.62 18.36 6.10
CA ILE A 85 -4.19 18.26 6.48
C ILE A 85 -3.23 18.99 5.53
N ALA A 86 -3.64 19.30 4.29
CA ALA A 86 -2.83 19.99 3.27
C ALA A 86 -1.45 19.37 2.99
N THR A 87 -1.27 18.07 3.31
CA THR A 87 -0.02 17.34 3.10
C THR A 87 -0.30 15.87 2.76
N HIS A 88 0.60 15.25 1.99
CA HIS A 88 0.59 13.83 1.66
C HIS A 88 1.39 12.96 2.65
N THR A 89 1.89 13.55 3.75
CA THR A 89 2.72 12.85 4.75
C THR A 89 2.13 11.51 5.23
N PRO A 90 0.84 11.38 5.58
CA PRO A 90 0.29 10.09 6.04
C PRO A 90 0.35 9.00 4.98
N ILE A 91 0.14 9.36 3.70
CA ILE A 91 0.19 8.43 2.57
C ILE A 91 1.63 7.93 2.41
N TRP A 92 2.62 8.81 2.52
CA TRP A 92 4.04 8.41 2.49
C TRP A 92 4.42 7.49 3.65
N ILE A 93 3.92 7.73 4.86
CA ILE A 93 4.15 6.83 6.01
C ILE A 93 3.57 5.44 5.73
N ILE A 94 2.32 5.37 5.25
CA ILE A 94 1.68 4.09 4.88
C ILE A 94 2.48 3.39 3.77
N SER A 95 2.85 4.12 2.72
CA SER A 95 3.65 3.59 1.62
C SER A 95 4.99 3.05 2.08
N PHE A 96 5.67 3.75 2.99
CA PHE A 96 6.94 3.30 3.55
C PHE A 96 6.79 2.01 4.35
N ILE A 97 5.75 1.91 5.20
CA ILE A 97 5.46 0.69 5.96
C ILE A 97 5.21 -0.51 5.03
N ILE A 98 4.36 -0.33 4.01
CA ILE A 98 4.04 -1.39 3.04
C ILE A 98 5.30 -1.79 2.27
N PHE A 99 6.08 -0.82 1.79
CA PHE A 99 7.32 -1.07 1.07
C PHE A 99 8.33 -1.83 1.93
N TYR A 100 8.52 -1.42 3.19
CA TYR A 100 9.39 -2.09 4.15
C TYR A 100 9.01 -3.56 4.33
N LYS A 101 7.72 -3.87 4.52
CA LYS A 101 7.25 -5.26 4.64
C LYS A 101 7.38 -6.07 3.34
N HIS A 102 7.64 -5.42 2.20
CA HIS A 102 7.91 -6.09 0.92
C HIS A 102 9.41 -6.34 0.66
N ILE A 103 10.34 -5.85 1.49
CA ILE A 103 11.78 -6.09 1.31
C ILE A 103 12.11 -7.59 1.10
N PRO A 104 11.57 -8.54 1.88
CA PRO A 104 11.83 -9.97 1.64
C PRO A 104 11.33 -10.47 0.26
N ASN A 105 10.23 -9.92 -0.25
CA ASN A 105 9.72 -10.24 -1.58
C ASN A 105 10.58 -9.62 -2.68
N ILE A 106 11.08 -8.40 -2.48
CA ILE A 106 11.98 -7.75 -3.41
C ILE A 106 13.29 -8.55 -3.51
N MET A 107 13.82 -9.01 -2.37
CA MET A 107 15.02 -9.88 -2.35
C MET A 107 14.77 -11.19 -3.09
N ARG A 108 13.64 -11.88 -2.84
CA ARG A 108 13.26 -13.08 -3.60
C ARG A 108 13.08 -12.81 -5.09
N LEU A 109 12.53 -11.65 -5.47
CA LEU A 109 12.34 -11.27 -6.87
C LEU A 109 13.69 -11.09 -7.58
N ILE A 110 14.64 -10.43 -6.93
CA ILE A 110 16.02 -10.26 -7.43
C ILE A 110 16.72 -11.61 -7.57
N ASN A 111 16.53 -12.50 -6.60
CA ASN A 111 17.08 -13.86 -6.62
C ASN A 111 16.33 -14.83 -7.56
N LYS A 112 15.25 -14.38 -8.22
CA LYS A 112 14.36 -15.20 -9.06
C LYS A 112 13.66 -16.36 -8.31
N GLU A 113 13.47 -16.20 -7.01
CA GLU A 113 12.82 -17.16 -6.11
C GLU A 113 11.35 -16.78 -5.81
N GLU A 114 10.92 -15.60 -6.23
CA GLU A 114 9.55 -15.14 -5.97
C GLU A 114 8.55 -15.95 -6.80
N THR A 115 7.60 -16.56 -6.11
CA THR A 115 6.58 -17.44 -6.70
C THR A 115 5.57 -16.65 -7.52
N LYS A 116 5.15 -17.23 -8.65
CA LYS A 116 3.96 -16.78 -9.37
C LYS A 116 2.72 -17.28 -8.64
N VAL A 117 1.80 -16.38 -8.32
CA VAL A 117 0.62 -16.66 -7.47
C VAL A 117 -0.70 -16.53 -8.26
N ILE A 118 -0.67 -15.94 -9.45
CA ILE A 118 -1.85 -15.67 -10.31
C ILE A 118 -1.67 -16.32 -11.69
#